data_AF-A0A6P6U8R7-F1
#
_entry.id   AF-A0A6P6U8R7-F1
#
_cell.length_a   1.000
_cell.length_b   1.000
_cell.length_c   1.000
_cell.angle_alpha   90.00
_cell.angle_beta   90.00
_cell.angle_gamma   90.00
#
_symmetry.space_group_name_H-M   'P 1'
#
loop_
_entity.id
_entity.type
_entity.pdbx_description
1 polymer ?
#
loop_
_entity_poly.entity_id
_entity_poly.type
_entity_poly.pdbx_seq_one_letter_code
_entity_poly.pdbx_strand_id
1 'polypeptide(L)'
;MASAQEFHRTTLRVFFCLHAIAQVLSVLLATAGAVISIRSFENSFNNCHQRLGLGLYGAIYVQILTGFRRPRRGRKSRSVWYLFHWIMGTAISFVGVFNTYTGLKAYHSKTSKSTSLWTALFTAQVLVMAFFYLFQDKWDYMKSKD
;
A
#
# COMPACT_ATOMS: atom_id res chain seq x y z
N MET A 1 20.99 27.55 -9.45
CA MET A 1 19.62 27.55 -8.89
C MET A 1 18.59 26.92 -9.83
N ALA A 2 18.57 27.25 -11.14
CA ALA A 2 17.61 26.66 -12.10
C ALA A 2 17.75 25.13 -12.29
N SER A 3 18.98 24.58 -12.40
CA SER A 3 19.17 23.12 -12.60
C SER A 3 18.74 22.26 -11.41
N ALA A 4 18.95 22.74 -10.17
CA ALA A 4 18.53 22.04 -8.96
C ALA A 4 16.99 21.95 -8.83
N GLN A 5 16.29 23.03 -9.20
CA GLN A 5 14.83 23.09 -9.18
C GLN A 5 14.21 22.20 -10.28
N GLU A 6 14.87 22.10 -11.43
CA GLU A 6 14.48 21.21 -12.52
C GLU A 6 14.70 19.73 -12.14
N PHE A 7 15.85 19.39 -11.57
CA PHE A 7 16.14 18.06 -11.05
C PHE A 7 15.10 17.60 -10.02
N HIS A 8 14.80 18.43 -9.02
CA HIS A 8 13.80 18.13 -8.00
C HIS A 8 12.40 17.88 -8.59
N ARG A 9 12.00 18.69 -9.59
CA ARG A 9 10.72 18.53 -10.29
C ARG A 9 10.64 17.22 -11.07
N THR A 10 11.73 16.80 -11.72
CA THR A 10 11.81 15.55 -12.46
C THR A 10 11.72 14.35 -11.52
N THR A 11 12.48 14.37 -10.42
CA THR A 11 12.42 13.32 -9.38
C THR A 11 11.01 13.16 -8.81
N LEU A 12 10.33 14.26 -8.47
CA LEU A 12 8.93 14.22 -8.01
C LEU A 12 7.96 13.61 -9.04
N ARG A 13 8.17 13.88 -10.33
CA ARG A 13 7.36 13.26 -11.40
C ARG A 13 7.59 11.76 -11.49
N VAL A 14 8.85 11.32 -11.39
CA VAL A 14 9.21 9.91 -11.39
C VAL A 14 8.56 9.18 -10.21
N PHE A 15 8.72 9.69 -8.99
CA PHE A 15 8.08 9.08 -7.81
C PHE A 15 6.55 9.03 -7.93
N PHE A 16 5.92 10.08 -8.45
CA PHE A 16 4.48 10.08 -8.69
C PHE A 16 4.06 9.02 -9.72
N CYS A 17 4.83 8.86 -10.81
CA CYS A 17 4.57 7.86 -11.84
C CYS A 17 4.72 6.44 -11.28
N LEU A 18 5.83 6.16 -10.59
CA LEU A 18 6.08 4.88 -9.93
C LEU A 18 4.98 4.54 -8.92
N HIS A 19 4.58 5.52 -8.09
CA HIS A 19 3.47 5.35 -7.15
C HIS A 19 2.16 5.00 -7.88
N ALA A 20 1.80 5.71 -8.94
CA ALA A 20 0.58 5.44 -9.69
C ALA A 20 0.58 4.05 -10.34
N ILE A 21 1.70 3.64 -10.94
CA ILE A 21 1.87 2.31 -11.55
C ILE A 21 1.74 1.23 -10.47
N ALA A 22 2.46 1.38 -9.35
CA ALA A 22 2.41 0.43 -8.24
C ALA A 22 0.99 0.34 -7.65
N GLN A 23 0.28 1.46 -7.53
CA GLN A 23 -1.11 1.49 -7.06
C GLN A 23 -2.04 0.70 -7.98
N VAL A 24 -1.93 0.88 -9.31
CA VAL A 24 -2.75 0.15 -10.29
C VAL A 24 -2.45 -1.34 -10.23
N LEU A 25 -1.17 -1.73 -10.22
CA LEU A 25 -0.76 -3.14 -10.10
C LEU A 25 -1.28 -3.78 -8.81
N SER A 26 -1.22 -3.05 -7.69
CA SER A 26 -1.75 -3.50 -6.40
C SER A 26 -3.25 -3.78 -6.46
N VAL A 27 -4.05 -2.91 -7.07
CA VAL A 27 -5.50 -3.12 -7.22
C VAL A 27 -5.80 -4.33 -8.09
N LEU A 28 -5.05 -4.52 -9.18
CA LEU A 28 -5.21 -5.68 -10.07
C LEU A 28 -4.89 -6.99 -9.34
N LEU A 29 -3.77 -7.04 -8.63
CA LEU A 29 -3.36 -8.21 -7.84
C LEU A 29 -4.35 -8.51 -6.70
N ALA A 30 -4.80 -7.48 -5.98
CA ALA A 30 -5.81 -7.64 -4.92
C ALA A 30 -7.14 -8.17 -5.47
N THR A 31 -7.54 -7.72 -6.66
CA THR A 31 -8.74 -8.20 -7.35
C THR A 31 -8.61 -9.63 -7.81
N ALA A 32 -7.49 -9.99 -8.43
CA ALA A 32 -7.21 -11.38 -8.81
C ALA A 32 -7.21 -12.30 -7.57
N GLY A 33 -6.56 -11.87 -6.49
CA GLY A 33 -6.55 -12.60 -5.21
C GLY A 33 -7.96 -12.77 -4.62
N ALA A 34 -8.79 -11.73 -4.66
CA ALA A 34 -10.18 -11.79 -4.21
C ALA A 34 -11.00 -12.78 -5.06
N VAL A 35 -10.87 -12.73 -6.38
CA VAL A 35 -11.56 -13.67 -7.29
C VAL A 35 -11.13 -15.12 -7.02
N ILE A 36 -9.82 -15.37 -6.86
CA ILE A 36 -9.31 -16.70 -6.50
C ILE A 36 -9.88 -17.12 -5.14
N SER A 37 -9.86 -16.24 -4.13
CA SER A 37 -10.41 -16.52 -2.80
C SER A 37 -11.90 -16.90 -2.85
N ILE A 38 -12.69 -16.21 -3.67
CA ILE A 38 -14.12 -16.47 -3.85
C ILE A 38 -14.35 -17.82 -4.51
N ARG A 39 -13.53 -18.19 -5.50
CA ARG A 39 -13.67 -19.46 -6.23
C ARG A 39 -13.12 -20.66 -5.49
N SER A 40 -12.08 -20.47 -4.66
CA SER A 40 -11.34 -21.56 -4.05
C SER A 40 -11.72 -21.84 -2.60
N PHE A 41 -12.41 -20.93 -1.92
CA PHE A 41 -12.75 -21.08 -0.50
C PHE A 41 -14.20 -20.71 -0.21
N GLU A 42 -14.76 -21.29 0.86
CA GLU A 42 -16.02 -20.82 1.40
C GLU A 42 -15.84 -19.48 2.11
N ASN A 43 -16.58 -18.47 1.64
CA ASN A 43 -16.51 -17.11 2.15
C ASN A 43 -17.68 -16.82 3.08
N SER A 44 -17.69 -17.49 4.24
CA SER A 44 -18.68 -17.26 5.30
C SER A 44 -18.43 -15.99 6.12
N PHE A 45 -17.31 -15.29 5.87
CA PHE A 45 -16.90 -14.05 6.56
C PHE A 45 -16.90 -14.16 8.09
N ASN A 46 -16.68 -15.37 8.62
CA ASN A 46 -16.76 -15.67 10.05
C ASN A 46 -15.43 -15.46 10.79
N ASN A 47 -14.35 -15.16 10.07
CA ASN A 47 -13.04 -14.91 10.66
C ASN A 47 -12.56 -13.48 10.40
N CYS A 48 -11.62 -13.04 11.23
CA CYS A 48 -11.07 -11.68 11.22
C CYS A 48 -10.46 -11.31 9.85
N HIS A 49 -9.73 -12.24 9.21
CA HIS A 49 -9.11 -12.03 7.90
C HIS A 49 -10.14 -11.72 6.82
N GLN A 50 -11.23 -12.49 6.71
CA GLN A 50 -12.25 -12.26 5.70
C GLN A 50 -12.98 -10.92 5.91
N ARG A 51 -13.31 -10.57 7.16
CA ARG A 51 -14.00 -9.31 7.49
C ARG A 51 -13.12 -8.10 7.19
N LEU A 52 -11.85 -8.13 7.62
CA LEU A 52 -10.89 -7.07 7.32
C LEU A 52 -10.57 -7.01 5.84
N GLY A 53 -10.41 -8.16 5.18
CA GLY A 53 -10.17 -8.27 3.74
C GLY A 53 -11.26 -7.64 2.90
N LEU A 54 -12.54 -7.85 3.25
CA LEU A 54 -13.66 -7.21 2.55
C LEU A 54 -13.63 -5.68 2.72
N GLY A 55 -13.41 -5.19 3.93
CA GLY A 55 -13.28 -3.76 4.20
C GLY A 55 -12.11 -3.12 3.46
N LEU A 56 -10.95 -3.78 3.47
CA LEU A 56 -9.75 -3.37 2.73
C LEU A 56 -10.01 -3.33 1.22
N TYR A 57 -10.70 -4.34 0.68
CA TYR A 57 -11.01 -4.39 -0.74
C TYR A 57 -11.84 -3.18 -1.17
N GLY A 58 -12.91 -2.87 -0.42
CA GLY A 58 -13.68 -1.64 -0.64
C GLY A 58 -12.82 -0.37 -0.53
N ALA A 59 -11.99 -0.26 0.51
CA ALA A 59 -11.14 0.91 0.74
C ALA A 59 -10.10 1.13 -0.38
N ILE A 60 -9.53 0.06 -0.94
CA ILE A 60 -8.59 0.13 -2.08
C ILE A 60 -9.28 0.74 -3.31
N TYR A 61 -10.54 0.37 -3.58
CA TYR A 61 -11.32 0.97 -4.67
C TYR A 61 -11.65 2.44 -4.42
N VAL A 62 -12.00 2.82 -3.18
CA VAL A 62 -12.17 4.23 -2.83
C VAL A 62 -10.86 5.00 -3.06
N GLN A 63 -9.71 4.40 -2.72
CA GLN A 63 -8.40 5.03 -2.87
C GLN A 63 -8.01 5.26 -4.34
N ILE A 64 -8.26 4.29 -5.25
CA ILE A 64 -7.98 4.50 -6.68
C ILE A 64 -8.96 5.50 -7.31
N LEU A 65 -10.25 5.46 -6.93
CA LEU A 65 -11.26 6.40 -7.42
C LEU A 65 -10.99 7.84 -6.97
N THR A 66 -10.47 8.02 -5.76
CA THR A 66 -10.05 9.34 -5.25
C THR A 66 -8.75 9.78 -5.92
N GLY A 67 -7.84 8.85 -6.23
CA GLY A 67 -6.64 9.08 -7.04
C GLY A 67 -6.94 9.70 -8.41
N PHE A 68 -7.91 9.14 -9.15
CA PHE A 68 -8.34 9.68 -10.44
C PHE A 68 -9.01 11.05 -10.33
N ARG A 69 -9.66 11.36 -9.21
CA ARG A 69 -10.33 12.65 -8.94
C ARG A 69 -9.40 13.72 -8.37
N ARG A 70 -8.07 13.55 -8.49
CA ARG A 70 -7.08 14.49 -7.96
C ARG A 70 -7.29 15.93 -8.44
N PRO A 71 -7.50 16.91 -7.54
CA PRO A 71 -7.72 18.31 -7.92
C PRO A 71 -6.50 19.00 -8.55
N ARG A 72 -6.77 20.00 -9.41
CA ARG A 72 -5.74 20.87 -10.01
C ARG A 72 -4.94 21.62 -8.93
N ARG A 73 -3.67 21.94 -9.24
CA ARG A 73 -2.79 22.72 -8.35
C ARG A 73 -3.40 24.09 -8.03
N GLY A 74 -3.14 24.60 -6.81
CA GLY A 74 -3.60 25.92 -6.36
C GLY A 74 -5.01 25.97 -5.74
N ARG A 75 -5.79 24.88 -5.76
CA ARG A 75 -7.12 24.84 -5.11
C ARG A 75 -7.03 24.38 -3.66
N LYS A 76 -7.80 25.00 -2.75
CA LYS A 76 -7.94 24.54 -1.35
C LYS A 76 -8.37 23.06 -1.26
N SER A 77 -9.25 22.62 -2.18
CA SER A 77 -9.69 21.22 -2.27
C SER A 77 -8.55 20.22 -2.49
N ARG A 78 -7.42 20.64 -3.05
CA ARG A 78 -6.25 19.78 -3.24
C ARG A 78 -5.57 19.42 -1.93
N SER A 79 -5.53 20.33 -0.96
CA SER A 79 -4.95 20.07 0.36
C SER A 79 -5.80 19.10 1.16
N VAL A 80 -7.13 19.28 1.14
CA VAL A 80 -8.09 18.35 1.76
C VAL A 80 -8.00 16.97 1.11
N TRP A 81 -8.01 16.92 -0.23
CA TRP A 81 -7.83 15.67 -0.98
C TRP A 81 -6.51 14.98 -0.60
N TYR A 82 -5.41 15.74 -0.51
CA TYR A 82 -4.11 15.19 -0.15
C TYR A 82 -4.11 14.58 1.24
N LEU A 83 -4.64 15.30 2.24
CA LEU A 83 -4.73 14.80 3.61
C LEU A 83 -5.55 13.52 3.69
N PHE A 84 -6.75 13.53 3.09
CA PHE A 84 -7.63 12.37 3.06
C PHE A 84 -6.98 11.17 2.36
N HIS A 85 -6.49 11.37 1.13
CA HIS A 85 -5.86 10.31 0.35
C HIS A 85 -4.61 9.77 1.06
N TRP A 86 -3.81 10.64 1.70
CA TRP A 86 -2.63 10.22 2.44
C TRP A 86 -2.99 9.39 3.68
N ILE A 87 -3.84 9.90 4.58
CA ILE A 87 -4.23 9.18 5.81
C ILE A 87 -4.87 7.83 5.45
N MET A 88 -5.81 7.83 4.51
CA MET A 88 -6.49 6.61 4.09
C MET A 88 -5.52 5.62 3.45
N GLY A 89 -4.59 6.09 2.62
CA GLY A 89 -3.56 5.24 2.00
C GLY A 89 -2.67 4.57 3.04
N THR A 90 -2.18 5.34 4.02
CA THR A 90 -1.37 4.82 5.12
C THR A 90 -2.16 3.80 5.96
N ALA A 91 -3.42 4.08 6.27
CA ALA A 91 -4.28 3.14 7.00
C ALA A 91 -4.49 1.84 6.22
N ILE A 92 -4.76 1.91 4.92
CA ILE A 92 -4.89 0.73 4.04
C ILE A 92 -3.61 -0.10 4.04
N SER A 93 -2.43 0.53 3.94
CA SER A 93 -1.16 -0.19 3.98
C SER A 93 -0.93 -0.90 5.31
N PHE A 94 -1.19 -0.22 6.43
CA PHE A 94 -1.03 -0.81 7.77
C PHE A 94 -2.00 -1.96 8.01
N VAL A 95 -3.30 -1.76 7.76
CA VAL A 95 -4.32 -2.79 7.90
C VAL A 95 -4.09 -3.93 6.91
N GLY A 96 -3.55 -3.65 5.72
CA GLY A 96 -3.13 -4.66 4.73
C GLY A 96 -2.06 -5.60 5.27
N VAL A 97 -1.03 -5.07 5.95
CA VAL A 97 0.00 -5.89 6.60
C VAL A 97 -0.61 -6.82 7.64
N PHE A 98 -1.46 -6.27 8.52
CA PHE A 98 -2.17 -7.07 9.53
C PHE A 98 -3.05 -8.15 8.90
N ASN A 99 -3.78 -7.79 7.84
CA ASN A 99 -4.67 -8.71 7.14
C ASN A 99 -3.89 -9.87 6.48
N THR A 100 -2.69 -9.63 5.96
CA THR A 100 -1.83 -10.69 5.40
C THR A 100 -1.40 -11.68 6.48
N TYR A 101 -0.98 -11.23 7.67
CA TYR A 101 -0.61 -12.13 8.77
C TYR A 101 -1.80 -12.99 9.24
N THR A 102 -2.97 -12.37 9.41
CA THR A 102 -4.18 -13.12 9.77
C THR A 102 -4.60 -14.10 8.66
N GLY A 103 -4.38 -13.75 7.40
CA GLY A 103 -4.61 -14.62 6.24
C GLY A 103 -3.68 -15.83 6.21
N LEU A 104 -2.38 -15.65 6.46
CA LEU A 104 -1.41 -16.75 6.57
C LEU A 104 -1.78 -17.71 7.72
N LYS A 105 -2.19 -17.17 8.87
CA LYS A 105 -2.69 -17.98 10.00
C LYS A 105 -3.95 -18.75 9.61
N ALA A 106 -4.91 -18.11 8.95
CA ALA A 106 -6.14 -18.74 8.49
C ALA A 106 -5.86 -19.85 7.45
N TYR A 107 -4.95 -19.61 6.51
CA TYR A 107 -4.54 -20.59 5.51
C TYR A 107 -3.88 -21.82 6.13
N HIS A 108 -2.96 -21.62 7.08
CA HIS A 108 -2.35 -22.72 7.84
C HIS A 108 -3.43 -23.52 8.58
N SER A 109 -4.33 -22.85 9.29
CA SER A 109 -5.42 -23.51 10.03
C SER A 109 -6.37 -24.30 9.13
N LYS A 110 -6.54 -23.90 7.86
CA LYS A 110 -7.44 -24.57 6.91
C LYS A 110 -6.78 -25.71 6.14
N THR A 111 -5.50 -25.58 5.81
CA THR A 111 -4.80 -26.53 4.92
C THR A 111 -3.78 -27.40 5.63
N SER A 112 -3.45 -27.09 6.89
CA SER A 112 -2.35 -27.67 7.67
C SER A 112 -0.98 -27.56 6.99
N LYS A 113 -0.86 -26.73 5.93
CA LYS A 113 0.40 -26.47 5.24
C LYS A 113 1.18 -25.40 5.98
N SER A 114 2.49 -25.63 6.13
CA SER A 114 3.39 -24.65 6.72
C SER A 114 3.37 -23.33 5.95
N THR A 115 3.19 -22.23 6.67
CA THR A 115 3.27 -20.87 6.16
C THR A 115 4.53 -20.14 6.63
N SER A 116 5.46 -20.87 7.26
CA SER A 116 6.66 -20.28 7.88
C SER A 116 7.50 -19.50 6.87
N LEU A 117 7.78 -20.10 5.70
CA LEU A 117 8.54 -19.44 4.63
C LEU A 117 7.87 -18.14 4.17
N TRP A 118 6.57 -18.18 3.87
CA TRP A 118 5.80 -17.01 3.44
C TRP A 118 5.75 -15.92 4.50
N THR A 119 5.62 -16.32 5.77
CA THR A 119 5.63 -15.40 6.92
C THR A 119 6.99 -14.73 7.08
N ALA A 120 8.08 -15.50 6.94
CA ALA A 120 9.45 -14.97 7.03
C ALA A 120 9.74 -13.98 5.89
N LEU A 121 9.41 -14.34 4.64
CA LEU A 121 9.60 -13.46 3.48
C LEU A 121 8.78 -12.17 3.61
N PHE A 122 7.52 -12.27 4.02
CA PHE A 122 6.67 -11.10 4.19
C PHE A 122 7.16 -10.19 5.34
N THR A 123 7.63 -10.79 6.44
CA THR A 123 8.20 -10.03 7.57
C THR A 123 9.49 -9.32 7.16
N ALA A 124 10.38 -10.00 6.43
CA ALA A 124 11.58 -9.38 5.89
C ALA A 124 11.24 -8.21 4.97
N GLN A 125 10.24 -8.35 4.09
CA GLN A 125 9.75 -7.26 3.24
C GLN A 125 9.26 -6.06 4.07
N VAL A 126 8.44 -6.28 5.10
CA VAL A 126 7.93 -5.20 5.97
C VAL A 126 9.07 -4.49 6.72
N LEU A 127 10.07 -5.25 7.20
CA LEU A 127 11.25 -4.68 7.86
C LEU A 127 12.09 -3.83 6.91
N VAL A 128 12.30 -4.31 5.68
CA VAL A 128 12.99 -3.53 4.63
C VAL A 128 12.24 -2.24 4.33
N MET A 129 10.91 -2.30 4.21
CA MET A 129 10.08 -1.10 4.01
C MET A 129 10.20 -0.11 5.19
N ALA A 130 10.17 -0.62 6.43
CA ALA A 130 10.32 0.20 7.62
C ALA A 130 11.71 0.86 7.69
N PHE A 131 12.77 0.11 7.33
CA PHE A 131 14.12 0.64 7.22
C PHE A 131 14.17 1.78 6.20
N PHE A 132 13.72 1.58 4.96
CA PHE A 132 13.69 2.66 3.95
C PHE A 132 12.88 3.87 4.41
N TYR A 133 11.74 3.65 5.06
CA TYR A 133 10.90 4.74 5.58
C TYR A 133 11.64 5.61 6.62
N LEU A 134 12.38 5.00 7.55
CA LEU A 134 13.17 5.73 8.55
C LEU A 134 14.30 6.55 7.93
N PHE A 135 14.93 6.02 6.87
CA PHE A 135 16.05 6.69 6.20
C PHE A 135 15.60 7.77 5.21
N GLN A 136 14.37 7.72 4.71
CA GLN A 136 13.86 8.64 3.69
C GLN A 136 13.92 10.11 4.12
N ASP A 137 13.60 10.42 5.38
CA ASP A 137 13.64 11.79 5.93
C ASP A 137 15.06 12.28 6.24
N LYS A 138 15.99 11.36 6.51
CA LYS A 138 17.38 11.69 6.89
C LYS A 138 18.34 11.76 5.71
N TRP A 139 17.89 11.35 4.53
CA TRP A 139 18.70 11.27 3.32
C TRP A 139 19.32 12.63 2.92
N ASP A 140 18.53 13.69 2.93
CA ASP A 140 19.00 15.02 2.56
C ASP A 140 19.98 15.59 3.61
N TYR A 141 19.79 15.28 4.90
CA TYR A 141 20.73 15.64 5.97
C TYR A 141 22.08 14.94 5.79
N MET A 142 22.09 13.65 5.45
CA MET A 142 23.33 12.91 5.22
C MET A 142 24.11 13.45 4.02
N LYS A 143 23.42 13.78 2.91
CA LYS A 143 24.06 14.37 1.72
C LYS A 143 24.60 15.78 1.91
N SER A 144 24.17 16.49 2.95
CA SER A 144 24.63 17.85 3.23
C SER A 144 25.93 17.93 4.04
N LYS A 145 26.47 16.77 4.47
CA LYS A 145 27.71 16.65 5.25
C LYS A 145 28.93 16.15 4.46
N ASP A 146 28.77 15.88 3.16
CA ASP A 146 29.85 15.60 2.21
C ASP A 146 30.01 16.79 1.24
#